data_AF-A0A2H5XA81-F1
#
_entry.id   AF-A0A2H5XA81-F1
#
_cell.length_a   1.000
_cell.length_b   1.000
_cell.length_c   1.000
_cell.angle_alpha   90.00
_cell.angle_beta   90.00
_cell.angle_gamma   90.00
#
_symmetry.space_group_name_H-M   'P 1'
#
loop_
_entity.id
_entity.type
_entity.pdbx_description
1 polymer ?
#
loop_
_entity_poly.entity_id
_entity_poly.type
_entity_poly.pdbx_seq_one_letter_code
_entity_poly.pdbx_strand_id
1 'polypeptide(L)'
;MRWVSVAVATIAVVSFCGAQQTPSDVAFGGEFFFRFRAAAGGLSPEERAGVVQERLTQVFTNLYARGALPAVSTRYHGGWATVWVTGVLFATVTINDARANGTTVRHLARQWSHRTARALRTILPSPKLARSLTRPLWLAQAR
;
A
#
# COMPACT_ATOMS: atom_id res chain seq x y z
N MET A 1 -33.62 1.51 -57.88
CA MET A 1 -33.81 1.14 -56.45
C MET A 1 -32.48 1.33 -55.73
N ARG A 2 -32.33 2.41 -54.93
CA ARG A 2 -31.09 2.75 -54.22
C ARG A 2 -31.14 2.10 -52.83
N TRP A 3 -30.19 1.23 -52.54
CA TRP A 3 -30.07 0.55 -51.25
C TRP A 3 -29.35 1.48 -50.28
N VAL A 4 -29.96 1.75 -49.12
CA VAL A 4 -29.32 2.48 -48.02
C VAL A 4 -28.81 1.45 -47.03
N SER A 5 -27.50 1.26 -46.98
CA SER A 5 -26.85 0.44 -45.95
C SER A 5 -26.72 1.28 -44.67
N VAL A 6 -27.53 0.97 -43.66
CA VAL A 6 -27.39 1.56 -42.32
C VAL A 6 -26.30 0.78 -41.58
N ALA A 7 -25.14 1.39 -41.39
CA ALA A 7 -24.09 0.85 -40.56
C ALA A 7 -24.46 1.06 -39.07
N VAL A 8 -24.80 -0.02 -38.37
CA VAL A 8 -25.02 -0.01 -36.93
C VAL A 8 -23.65 -0.07 -36.25
N ALA A 9 -23.20 1.07 -35.70
CA ALA A 9 -21.99 1.13 -34.88
C ALA A 9 -22.29 0.56 -33.49
N THR A 10 -21.80 -0.65 -33.22
CA THR A 10 -21.83 -1.26 -31.88
C THR A 10 -20.78 -0.61 -30.99
N ILE A 11 -21.22 0.18 -30.02
CA ILE A 11 -20.35 0.68 -28.95
C ILE A 11 -20.05 -0.50 -28.00
N ALA A 12 -18.85 -1.07 -28.12
CA ALA A 12 -18.35 -2.03 -27.15
C ALA A 12 -18.01 -1.29 -25.84
N VAL A 13 -18.88 -1.40 -24.84
CA VAL A 13 -18.61 -0.91 -23.49
C VAL A 13 -17.56 -1.82 -22.86
N VAL A 14 -16.30 -1.37 -22.88
CA VAL A 14 -15.21 -2.04 -22.15
C VAL A 14 -15.44 -1.77 -20.67
N SER A 15 -15.99 -2.75 -19.95
CA SER A 15 -16.16 -2.68 -18.50
C SER A 15 -14.79 -2.72 -17.84
N PHE A 16 -14.33 -1.57 -17.36
CA PHE A 16 -13.18 -1.47 -16.45
C PHE A 16 -13.64 -1.98 -15.07
N CYS A 17 -13.43 -3.26 -14.80
CA CYS A 17 -13.53 -3.79 -13.43
C CYS A 17 -12.31 -3.31 -12.62
N GLY A 18 -12.31 -2.03 -12.24
CA GLY A 18 -11.48 -1.56 -11.15
C GLY A 18 -12.02 -2.15 -9.85
N ALA A 19 -11.22 -2.94 -9.13
CA ALA A 19 -11.59 -3.39 -7.80
C ALA A 19 -11.88 -2.15 -6.93
N GLN A 20 -13.15 -1.94 -6.59
CA GLN A 20 -13.59 -0.75 -5.87
C GLN A 20 -12.96 -0.76 -4.48
N GLN A 21 -12.08 0.20 -4.20
CA GLN A 21 -11.49 0.38 -2.87
C GLN A 21 -12.61 0.72 -1.87
N THR A 22 -12.53 0.09 -0.71
CA THR A 22 -13.40 0.39 0.43
C THR A 22 -12.72 1.35 1.39
N PRO A 23 -13.46 2.14 2.19
CA PRO A 23 -12.86 3.08 3.14
C PRO A 23 -11.95 2.42 4.20
N SER A 24 -12.14 1.13 4.46
CA SER A 24 -11.31 0.31 5.35
C SER A 24 -10.04 -0.27 4.71
N ASP A 25 -9.80 0.00 3.42
CA ASP A 25 -8.61 -0.44 2.71
C ASP A 25 -7.41 0.46 2.98
N VAL A 26 -6.28 -0.16 3.31
CA VAL A 26 -4.97 0.47 3.28
C VAL A 26 -4.38 0.21 1.90
N ALA A 27 -4.38 1.24 1.06
CA ALA A 27 -3.84 1.19 -0.29
C ALA A 27 -3.18 2.53 -0.64
N PHE A 28 -2.12 2.49 -1.44
CA PHE A 28 -1.38 3.68 -1.87
C PHE A 28 -0.67 3.42 -3.20
N GLY A 29 -0.62 4.42 -4.09
CA GLY A 29 0.07 4.29 -5.37
C GLY A 29 -0.42 3.13 -6.24
N GLY A 30 -1.71 2.80 -6.17
CA GLY A 30 -2.32 1.65 -6.87
C GLY A 30 -2.08 0.29 -6.21
N GLU A 31 -1.28 0.21 -5.15
CA GLU A 31 -1.01 -1.04 -4.44
C GLU A 31 -1.89 -1.20 -3.20
N PHE A 32 -2.47 -2.38 -3.06
CA PHE A 32 -3.22 -2.80 -1.89
C PHE A 32 -2.31 -3.46 -0.85
N PHE A 33 -2.39 -3.00 0.40
CA PHE A 33 -1.63 -3.56 1.51
C PHE A 33 -2.48 -4.58 2.28
N PHE A 34 -3.61 -4.14 2.82
CA PHE A 34 -4.58 -4.95 3.54
C PHE A 34 -5.85 -4.15 3.83
N ARG A 35 -6.86 -4.82 4.39
CA ARG A 35 -8.13 -4.23 4.83
C ARG A 35 -8.31 -4.44 6.33
N PHE A 36 -8.73 -3.40 7.04
CA PHE A 36 -9.25 -3.56 8.40
C PHE A 36 -10.69 -4.06 8.36
N ARG A 37 -11.01 -5.05 9.20
CA ARG A 37 -12.37 -5.64 9.27
C ARG A 37 -13.00 -5.55 10.67
N ALA A 38 -12.25 -5.02 11.63
CA ALA A 38 -12.67 -4.95 13.03
C ALA A 38 -12.25 -3.61 13.64
N ALA A 39 -13.05 -3.15 14.59
CA ALA A 39 -12.69 -2.02 15.43
C ALA A 39 -11.61 -2.43 16.46
N ALA A 40 -10.74 -1.49 16.82
CA ALA A 40 -9.73 -1.68 17.86
C ALA A 40 -9.23 -0.34 18.40
N GLY A 41 -8.93 -0.28 19.70
CA GLY A 41 -8.38 0.94 20.32
C GLY A 41 -9.29 2.15 20.26
N GLY A 42 -10.62 1.94 20.27
CA GLY A 42 -11.62 3.01 20.13
C GLY A 42 -11.87 3.49 18.70
N LEU A 43 -11.21 2.89 17.71
CA LEU A 43 -11.33 3.27 16.30
C LEU A 43 -12.10 2.22 15.48
N SER A 44 -12.98 2.69 14.60
CA SER A 44 -13.61 1.92 13.53
C SER A 44 -12.57 1.38 12.52
N PRO A 45 -12.90 0.36 11.70
CA PRO A 45 -12.02 -0.13 10.64
C PRO A 45 -11.52 0.98 9.70
N GLU A 46 -12.39 1.93 9.35
CA GLU A 46 -12.13 3.06 8.47
C GLU A 46 -11.17 4.06 9.11
N GLU A 47 -11.41 4.44 10.37
CA GLU A 47 -10.51 5.33 11.11
C GLU A 47 -9.12 4.70 11.29
N ARG A 48 -9.06 3.39 11.53
CA ARG A 48 -7.78 2.66 11.56
C ARG A 48 -7.07 2.72 10.22
N ALA A 49 -7.78 2.58 9.11
CA ALA A 49 -7.19 2.72 7.78
C ALA A 49 -6.62 4.14 7.57
N GLY A 50 -7.36 5.18 7.97
CA GLY A 50 -6.91 6.57 7.94
C GLY A 50 -5.61 6.80 8.73
N VAL A 51 -5.54 6.30 9.97
CA VAL A 51 -4.32 6.39 10.79
C VAL A 51 -3.13 5.69 10.13
N VAL A 52 -3.33 4.54 9.48
CA VAL A 52 -2.26 3.86 8.75
C VAL A 52 -1.84 4.63 7.50
N GLN A 53 -2.77 5.28 6.81
CA GLN A 53 -2.45 6.14 5.67
C GLN A 53 -1.60 7.36 6.10
N GLU A 54 -1.90 7.99 7.23
CA GLU A 54 -1.06 9.07 7.77
C GLU A 54 0.37 8.59 8.08
N ARG A 55 0.50 7.37 8.60
CA ARG A 55 1.80 6.74 8.88
C ARG A 55 2.58 6.41 7.60
N LEU A 56 1.93 6.21 6.45
CA LEU A 56 2.64 6.04 5.18
C LEU A 56 3.48 7.28 4.84
N THR A 57 2.97 8.48 5.11
CA THR A 57 3.75 9.72 4.92
C THR A 57 5.04 9.67 5.73
N GLN A 58 4.96 9.29 7.01
CA GLN A 58 6.14 9.15 7.89
C GLN A 58 7.11 8.08 7.38
N VAL A 59 6.59 6.95 6.88
CA VAL A 59 7.39 5.89 6.26
C VAL A 59 8.15 6.42 5.05
N PHE A 60 7.48 7.12 4.13
CA PHE A 60 8.12 7.67 2.93
C PHE A 60 9.16 8.75 3.27
N THR A 61 8.86 9.64 4.22
CA THR A 61 9.82 10.64 4.71
C THR A 61 11.08 9.96 5.26
N ASN A 62 10.94 8.92 6.08
CA ASN A 62 12.07 8.19 6.65
C ASN A 62 12.88 7.45 5.60
N LEU A 63 12.22 6.87 4.60
CA LEU A 63 12.88 6.18 3.49
C LEU A 63 13.69 7.14 2.62
N TYR A 64 13.10 8.29 2.28
CA TYR A 64 13.77 9.32 1.50
C TYR A 64 14.98 9.87 2.24
N ALA A 65 14.84 10.23 3.52
CA ALA A 65 15.91 10.77 4.34
C ALA A 65 17.11 9.82 4.48
N ARG A 66 16.86 8.50 4.51
CA ARG A 66 17.92 7.48 4.69
C ARG A 66 18.48 6.94 3.37
N GLY A 67 17.84 7.19 2.24
CA GLY A 67 18.18 6.54 0.97
C GLY A 67 18.14 5.01 1.03
N ALA A 68 17.30 4.45 1.92
CA ALA A 68 17.31 3.04 2.28
C ALA A 68 16.13 2.28 1.66
N LEU A 69 16.31 0.96 1.50
CA LEU A 69 15.22 0.06 1.14
C LEU A 69 14.22 -0.09 2.31
N PRO A 70 12.93 -0.31 2.03
CA PRO A 70 11.94 -0.54 3.07
C PRO A 70 12.22 -1.82 3.85
N ALA A 71 12.36 -1.68 5.17
CA ALA A 71 12.48 -2.80 6.09
C ALA A 71 11.14 -3.00 6.80
N VAL A 72 10.50 -4.15 6.60
CA VAL A 72 9.25 -4.52 7.27
C VAL A 72 9.55 -5.59 8.31
N SER A 73 9.08 -5.40 9.53
CA SER A 73 9.25 -6.36 10.62
C SER A 73 7.98 -6.53 11.44
N THR A 74 7.85 -7.68 12.10
CA THR A 74 6.73 -7.99 12.97
C THR A 74 7.23 -8.27 14.37
N ARG A 75 6.55 -7.72 15.39
CA ARG A 75 6.76 -8.07 16.80
C ARG A 75 5.49 -8.70 17.35
N TYR A 76 5.65 -9.78 18.10
CA TYR A 76 4.55 -10.54 18.68
C TYR A 76 4.47 -10.28 20.18
N HIS A 77 3.26 -10.04 20.64
CA HIS A 77 2.90 -9.81 22.03
C HIS A 77 1.82 -10.82 22.40
N GLY A 78 1.73 -11.27 23.65
CA GLY A 78 0.82 -12.35 24.08
C GLY A 78 -0.67 -12.03 23.87
N GLY A 79 -1.15 -12.09 22.63
CA GLY A 79 -2.52 -11.77 22.20
C GLY A 79 -2.65 -10.82 21.00
N TRP A 80 -1.56 -10.16 20.58
CA TRP A 80 -1.58 -9.19 19.48
C TRP A 80 -0.20 -9.08 18.80
N ALA A 81 -0.12 -8.41 17.66
CA ALA A 81 1.14 -8.21 16.95
C ALA A 81 1.23 -6.81 16.36
N THR A 82 2.44 -6.32 16.18
CA THR A 82 2.71 -5.04 15.50
C THR A 82 3.53 -5.25 14.26
N VAL A 83 3.09 -4.67 13.15
CA VAL A 83 3.85 -4.54 11.91
C VAL A 83 4.53 -3.18 11.89
N TRP A 84 5.83 -3.17 11.68
CA TRP A 84 6.68 -1.99 11.64
C TRP A 84 7.29 -1.83 10.26
N VAL A 85 7.39 -0.59 9.77
CA VAL A 85 8.05 -0.26 8.51
C VAL A 85 9.08 0.85 8.76
N THR A 86 10.36 0.55 8.56
CA THR A 86 11.46 1.52 8.74
C THR A 86 11.40 2.25 10.09
N GLY A 87 11.07 1.51 11.16
CA GLY A 87 10.96 2.04 12.52
C GLY A 87 9.64 2.77 12.84
N VAL A 88 8.72 2.92 11.89
CA VAL A 88 7.37 3.44 12.11
C VAL A 88 6.43 2.29 12.48
N LEU A 89 5.66 2.43 13.57
CA LEU A 89 4.58 1.48 13.88
C LEU A 89 3.52 1.62 12.80
N PHE A 90 3.47 0.67 11.88
CA PHE A 90 2.60 0.75 10.72
C PHE A 90 1.19 0.32 11.09
N ALA A 91 1.03 -0.92 11.58
CA ALA A 91 -0.26 -1.46 11.95
C ALA A 91 -0.19 -2.37 13.17
N THR A 92 -1.29 -2.44 13.90
CA THR A 92 -1.49 -3.38 15.02
C THR A 92 -2.54 -4.41 14.62
N VAL A 93 -2.19 -5.68 14.78
CA VAL A 93 -3.06 -6.84 14.55
C VAL A 93 -3.57 -7.35 15.89
N THR A 94 -4.87 -7.29 16.07
CA THR A 94 -5.56 -7.74 17.28
C THR A 94 -6.19 -9.13 17.08
N ILE A 95 -6.69 -9.71 18.16
CA ILE A 95 -7.47 -10.95 18.09
C ILE A 95 -8.76 -10.78 17.28
N ASN A 96 -9.39 -9.60 17.33
CA ASN A 96 -10.60 -9.31 16.56
C ASN A 96 -10.30 -9.25 15.06
N ASP A 97 -9.16 -8.68 14.67
CA ASP A 97 -8.68 -8.72 13.28
C ASP A 97 -8.50 -10.16 12.80
N ALA A 98 -7.85 -10.99 13.62
CA ALA A 98 -7.61 -12.39 13.31
C ALA A 98 -8.92 -13.17 13.13
N ARG A 99 -9.89 -12.98 14.05
CA ARG A 99 -11.23 -13.58 13.98
C ARG A 99 -11.98 -13.14 12.71
N ALA A 100 -12.00 -11.84 12.40
CA ALA A 100 -12.64 -11.30 11.20
C ALA A 100 -11.97 -11.74 9.88
N ASN A 101 -10.77 -12.32 9.96
CA ASN A 101 -10.07 -12.93 8.83
C ASN A 101 -10.03 -14.47 8.91
N GLY A 102 -10.73 -15.10 9.86
CA GLY A 102 -10.77 -16.55 10.02
C GLY A 102 -9.39 -17.18 10.27
N THR A 103 -8.50 -16.48 10.96
CA THR A 103 -7.11 -16.92 11.13
C THR A 103 -6.56 -16.54 12.51
N THR A 104 -5.26 -16.78 12.74
CA THR A 104 -4.57 -16.39 13.98
C THR A 104 -3.89 -15.04 13.83
N VAL A 105 -3.67 -14.34 14.96
CA VAL A 105 -2.91 -13.08 14.98
C VAL A 105 -1.55 -13.25 14.32
N ARG A 106 -0.86 -14.36 14.60
CA ARG A 106 0.46 -14.65 14.06
C ARG A 106 0.43 -14.74 12.53
N HIS A 107 -0.53 -15.49 12.00
CA HIS A 107 -0.67 -15.69 10.57
C HIS A 107 -1.11 -14.40 9.85
N LEU A 108 -2.08 -13.67 10.41
CA LEU A 108 -2.54 -12.40 9.84
C LEU A 108 -1.42 -11.35 9.81
N ALA A 109 -0.67 -11.21 10.91
CA ALA A 109 0.46 -10.28 10.97
C ALA A 109 1.56 -10.64 9.96
N ARG A 110 1.82 -11.94 9.76
CA ARG A 110 2.73 -12.41 8.70
C ARG A 110 2.20 -12.03 7.32
N GLN A 111 0.92 -12.22 7.03
CA GLN A 111 0.32 -11.85 5.75
C GLN A 111 0.41 -10.34 5.50
N TRP A 112 0.03 -9.51 6.48
CA TRP A 112 0.11 -8.06 6.37
C TRP A 112 1.54 -7.57 6.16
N SER A 113 2.51 -8.14 6.88
CA SER A 113 3.94 -7.84 6.69
C SER A 113 4.42 -8.17 5.28
N HIS A 114 4.06 -9.33 4.73
CA HIS A 114 4.46 -9.72 3.36
C HIS A 114 3.83 -8.83 2.30
N ARG A 115 2.53 -8.54 2.41
CA ARG A 115 1.83 -7.65 1.48
C ARG A 115 2.38 -6.23 1.53
N THR A 116 2.65 -5.73 2.73
CA THR A 116 3.30 -4.42 2.93
C THR A 116 4.68 -4.36 2.27
N ALA A 117 5.53 -5.37 2.49
CA ALA A 117 6.85 -5.43 1.86
C ALA A 117 6.78 -5.55 0.33
N ARG A 118 5.78 -6.26 -0.21
CA ARG A 118 5.53 -6.34 -1.65
C ARG A 118 5.10 -4.98 -2.20
N ALA A 119 4.05 -4.38 -1.63
CA ALA A 119 3.49 -3.10 -2.08
C ALA A 119 4.56 -1.99 -2.08
N LEU A 120 5.33 -1.86 -1.00
CA LEU A 120 6.39 -0.85 -0.91
C LEU A 120 7.48 -1.04 -1.98
N ARG A 121 7.83 -2.27 -2.33
CA ARG A 121 8.79 -2.54 -3.40
C ARG A 121 8.25 -2.21 -4.79
N THR A 122 6.94 -2.28 -5.00
CA THR A 122 6.32 -1.86 -6.26
C THR A 122 6.26 -0.34 -6.35
N ILE A 123 5.89 0.34 -5.27
CA ILE A 123 5.73 1.81 -5.24
C ILE A 123 7.09 2.52 -5.32
N LEU A 124 8.10 2.02 -4.61
CA LEU A 124 9.40 2.67 -4.54
C LEU A 124 10.23 2.30 -5.77
N PRO A 125 10.69 3.26 -6.57
CA PRO A 125 11.59 2.98 -7.68
C PRO A 125 12.86 2.32 -7.16
N SER A 126 13.39 1.39 -7.95
CA SER A 126 14.67 0.73 -7.66
C SER A 126 15.75 1.80 -7.35
N PRO A 127 16.66 1.59 -6.38
CA PRO A 127 17.67 2.58 -5.95
C PRO A 127 18.61 3.11 -7.06
N LYS A 128 18.53 2.55 -8.28
CA LYS A 128 19.24 3.06 -9.46
C LYS A 128 18.80 4.47 -9.89
N LEU A 129 17.55 4.89 -9.66
CA LEU A 129 17.07 6.22 -10.08
C LEU A 129 17.44 7.34 -9.07
N ALA A 130 17.57 7.03 -7.78
CA ALA A 130 18.00 8.01 -6.78
C ALA A 130 19.43 8.52 -7.04
N ARG A 131 20.31 7.67 -7.62
CA ARG A 131 21.67 8.06 -8.03
C ARG A 131 21.71 8.87 -9.33
N SER A 132 20.74 8.69 -10.25
CA SER A 132 20.74 9.45 -11.50
C SER A 132 20.28 10.90 -11.30
N LEU A 133 19.44 11.15 -10.30
CA LEU A 133 18.95 12.48 -9.94
C LEU A 133 19.91 13.29 -9.06
N THR A 134 21.01 12.68 -8.58
CA THR A 134 22.05 13.32 -7.75
C THR A 134 23.35 13.57 -8.50
N ARG A 135 23.38 13.45 -9.84
CA ARG A 135 24.52 13.96 -10.61
C ARG A 135 24.55 15.49 -10.47
N PRO A 136 25.64 16.10 -9.95
CA PRO A 136 25.73 17.54 -9.84
C PRO A 136 25.61 18.18 -11.23
N LEU A 137 24.76 19.21 -11.34
CA LEU A 137 24.57 20.04 -12.56
C LEU A 137 25.86 20.79 -13.02
N TRP A 138 26.97 20.64 -12.29
CA TRP A 138 28.26 21.26 -12.59
C TRP A 138 28.93 20.75 -13.88
N LEU A 139 28.45 19.66 -14.48
CA LEU A 139 28.95 19.19 -15.79
C LEU A 139 28.39 19.98 -16.99
N ALA A 140 27.45 20.92 -16.79
CA ALA A 140 26.86 21.71 -17.87
C ALA A 140 27.51 23.09 -18.10
N GLN A 141 28.52 23.48 -17.32
CA GLN A 141 29.20 24.78 -17.44
C GLN A 141 30.68 24.69 -17.88
N ALA A 142 31.17 23.50 -18.20
CA ALA A 142 32.52 23.31 -18.72
C ALA A 142 32.46 22.85 -20.18
N ARG A 143 32.11 23.78 -21.10
CA ARG A 143 32.42 23.69 -22.53
C ARG A 143 32.31 25.06 -23.18
#